data_AF-A0A7S3B3F5-F1
#
_entry.id   AF-A0A7S3B3F5-F1
#
_cell.length_a   1.000
_cell.length_b   1.000
_cell.length_c   1.000
_cell.angle_alpha   90.00
_cell.angle_beta   90.00
_cell.angle_gamma   90.00
#
_symmetry.space_group_name_H-M   'P 1'
#
loop_
_entity.id
_entity.type
_entity.pdbx_description
1 polymer ?
#
loop_
_entity_poly.entity_id
_entity_poly.type
_entity_poly.pdbx_seq_one_letter_code
_entity_poly.pdbx_strand_id
1 'polypeptide(L)'
;DVLWRQQGEAMNSLKAPPAYPVINSAPSVGATLRNLGLGDYAFVIGFGLFGSVWGYAAGKPIRRYGTFFLGTMAVIYSSFSVYRESHFRLVGHRPNKAECACAGVDFPTN
;
A
#
# COMPACT_ATOMS: atom_id res chain seq x y z
N ASP A 1 -17.75 20.04 23.87
CA ASP A 1 -18.55 19.80 22.64
C ASP A 1 -18.06 20.51 21.38
N VAL A 2 -17.67 21.79 21.45
CA VAL A 2 -17.22 22.54 20.26
C VAL A 2 -15.86 22.06 19.70
N LEU A 3 -14.91 21.71 20.57
CA LEU A 3 -13.58 21.22 20.19
C LEU A 3 -13.61 19.92 19.37
N TRP A 4 -14.47 18.97 19.74
CA TRP A 4 -14.62 17.70 19.03
C TRP A 4 -15.22 17.86 17.64
N ARG A 5 -16.13 18.84 17.45
CA ARG A 5 -16.69 19.18 16.13
C ARG A 5 -15.65 19.84 15.23
N GLN A 6 -14.86 20.77 15.75
CA GLN A 6 -13.77 21.39 14.99
C GLN A 6 -12.70 20.39 14.58
N GLN A 7 -12.36 19.44 15.46
CA GLN A 7 -11.47 18.34 15.09
C GLN A 7 -12.09 17.43 14.02
N GLY A 8 -13.39 17.12 14.11
CA GLY A 8 -14.10 16.34 13.09
C GLY A 8 -14.16 17.05 11.73
N GLU A 9 -14.38 18.36 11.71
CA GLU A 9 -14.40 19.18 10.50
C GLU A 9 -13.01 19.33 9.90
N ALA A 10 -11.96 19.52 10.71
CA ALA A 10 -10.58 19.55 10.24
C ALA A 10 -10.13 18.20 9.68
N MET A 11 -10.53 17.09 10.32
CA MET A 11 -10.28 15.73 9.80
C MET A 11 -11.03 15.46 8.48
N ASN A 12 -12.26 15.95 8.35
CA ASN A 12 -13.03 15.84 7.10
C ASN A 12 -12.48 16.73 5.99
N SER A 13 -11.97 17.91 6.33
CA SER A 13 -11.36 18.85 5.37
C SER A 13 -10.05 18.35 4.79
N LEU A 14 -9.33 17.43 5.46
CA LEU A 14 -8.12 16.79 4.95
C LEU A 14 -8.42 15.61 4.01
N LYS A 15 -9.67 15.16 3.92
CA LYS A 15 -10.07 14.01 3.11
C LYS A 15 -10.43 14.51 1.71
N ALA A 16 -9.41 14.64 0.85
CA ALA A 16 -9.65 14.90 -0.57
C ALA A 16 -10.68 13.90 -1.12
N PRO A 17 -11.68 14.32 -1.90
CA PRO A 17 -12.67 13.39 -2.44
C PRO A 17 -11.97 12.33 -3.31
N PRO A 18 -12.46 11.08 -3.31
CA PRO A 18 -11.88 10.02 -4.12
C PRO A 18 -11.98 10.38 -5.60
N ALA A 19 -10.86 10.34 -6.31
CA ALA A 19 -10.77 10.67 -7.73
C ALA A 19 -11.21 9.51 -8.63
N TYR A 20 -11.30 8.30 -8.07
CA TYR A 20 -11.68 7.06 -8.74
C TYR A 20 -12.88 6.40 -8.03
N PRO A 21 -13.60 5.48 -8.68
CA PRO A 21 -14.75 4.82 -8.07
C PRO A 21 -14.37 4.11 -6.77
N VAL A 22 -15.18 4.30 -5.73
CA VAL A 22 -14.97 3.65 -4.44
C VAL A 22 -15.55 2.24 -4.50
N ILE A 23 -14.71 1.22 -4.35
CA ILE A 23 -15.15 -0.18 -4.27
C ILE A 23 -15.58 -0.51 -2.85
N ASN A 24 -14.77 -0.07 -1.86
CA ASN A 24 -15.07 -0.25 -0.45
C ASN A 24 -14.53 0.94 0.34
N SER A 25 -15.43 1.66 1.01
CA SER A 25 -15.09 2.85 1.79
C SER A 25 -14.40 2.55 3.12
N ALA A 26 -14.54 1.32 3.63
CA ALA A 26 -13.92 0.85 4.88
C ALA A 26 -13.41 -0.59 4.71
N PRO A 27 -12.35 -0.81 3.92
CA PRO A 27 -11.85 -2.14 3.64
C PRO A 27 -11.22 -2.77 4.88
N SER A 28 -11.59 -4.02 5.16
CA SER A 28 -10.93 -4.82 6.18
C SER A 28 -9.53 -5.24 5.73
N VAL A 29 -8.65 -5.56 6.69
CA VAL A 29 -7.28 -6.03 6.40
C VAL A 29 -7.30 -7.20 5.41
N GLY A 30 -8.23 -8.14 5.59
CA GLY A 30 -8.38 -9.29 4.69
C GLY A 30 -8.82 -8.91 3.28
N ALA A 31 -9.70 -7.91 3.13
CA ALA A 31 -10.11 -7.42 1.82
C ALA A 31 -8.96 -6.72 1.08
N THR A 32 -8.15 -5.92 1.81
CA THR A 32 -6.97 -5.25 1.24
C THR A 32 -5.90 -6.25 0.79
N LEU A 33 -5.66 -7.31 1.57
CA LEU A 33 -4.68 -8.34 1.22
C LEU A 33 -5.13 -9.21 0.02
N ARG A 34 -6.43 -9.51 -0.08
CA ARG A 34 -6.98 -10.24 -1.24
C ARG A 34 -6.90 -9.44 -2.54
N ASN A 35 -6.87 -8.12 -2.43
CA ASN A 35 -6.79 -7.21 -3.56
C ASN A 35 -5.34 -6.97 -4.05
N LEU A 36 -4.35 -7.64 -3.48
CA LEU A 36 -2.96 -7.54 -3.94
C LEU A 36 -2.78 -8.16 -5.32
N GLY A 37 -2.23 -7.37 -6.25
CA GLY A 37 -1.95 -7.82 -7.61
C GLY A 37 -0.63 -8.57 -7.74
N LEU A 38 -0.39 -9.18 -8.90
CA LEU A 38 0.88 -9.84 -9.21
C LEU A 38 2.07 -8.87 -9.13
N GLY A 39 1.89 -7.64 -9.62
CA GLY A 39 2.93 -6.60 -9.58
C GLY A 39 3.32 -6.18 -8.16
N ASP A 40 2.36 -6.23 -7.23
CA ASP A 40 2.56 -5.91 -5.82
C ASP A 40 3.48 -6.96 -5.15
N TYR A 41 3.25 -8.25 -5.44
CA TYR A 41 4.13 -9.34 -5.00
C TYR A 41 5.52 -9.26 -5.63
N ALA A 42 5.60 -8.96 -6.93
CA ALA A 42 6.88 -8.77 -7.62
C ALA A 42 7.69 -7.62 -7.01
N PHE A 43 7.02 -6.53 -6.61
CA PHE A 43 7.66 -5.41 -5.94
C PHE A 43 8.22 -5.81 -4.57
N VAL A 44 7.44 -6.52 -3.73
CA VAL A 44 7.92 -6.96 -2.40
C VAL A 44 9.14 -7.87 -2.51
N ILE A 45 9.08 -8.86 -3.41
CA ILE A 45 10.18 -9.80 -3.63
C ILE A 45 11.40 -9.06 -4.19
N GLY A 46 11.21 -8.24 -5.22
CA GLY A 46 12.29 -7.49 -5.86
C GLY A 46 12.98 -6.52 -4.90
N PHE A 47 12.19 -5.80 -4.10
CA PHE A 47 12.73 -4.85 -3.12
C PHE A 47 13.45 -5.57 -1.97
N GLY A 48 12.93 -6.72 -1.52
CA GLY A 48 13.61 -7.57 -0.55
C GLY A 48 14.96 -8.10 -1.03
N LEU A 49 15.03 -8.56 -2.28
CA LEU A 49 16.29 -8.99 -2.91
C LEU A 49 17.27 -7.83 -3.05
N PHE A 50 16.79 -6.66 -3.48
CA PHE A 50 17.60 -5.44 -3.56
C PHE A 50 18.18 -5.07 -2.20
N GLY A 51 17.36 -5.05 -1.14
CA GLY A 51 17.82 -4.78 0.23
C GLY A 51 18.84 -5.81 0.73
N SER A 52 18.65 -7.08 0.39
CA SER A 52 19.59 -8.16 0.75
C SER A 52 20.94 -8.00 0.08
N VAL A 53 20.96 -7.72 -1.23
CA VAL A 53 22.20 -7.47 -1.99
C VAL A 53 22.91 -6.23 -1.48
N TRP A 54 22.17 -5.16 -1.23
CA TRP A 54 22.71 -3.93 -0.65
C TRP A 54 23.32 -4.18 0.73
N GLY A 55 22.62 -4.93 1.59
CA GLY A 55 23.11 -5.28 2.92
C GLY A 55 24.36 -6.16 2.91
N TYR A 56 24.52 -7.02 1.90
CA TYR A 56 25.75 -7.78 1.70
C TYR A 56 26.93 -6.87 1.31
N ALA A 57 26.68 -5.91 0.40
CA ALA A 57 27.70 -5.02 -0.12
C ALA A 57 28.19 -4.02 0.94
N ALA A 58 27.26 -3.38 1.67
CA ALA A 58 27.55 -2.37 2.67
C ALA A 58 27.95 -2.94 4.04
N GLY A 59 27.51 -4.16 4.38
CA GLY A 59 27.61 -4.73 5.72
C GLY A 59 28.99 -5.25 6.14
N LYS A 60 30.13 -4.79 5.60
CA LYS A 60 31.45 -5.28 6.04
C LYS A 60 31.77 -4.82 7.48
N PRO A 61 32.32 -5.69 8.37
CA PRO A 61 32.72 -7.09 8.15
C PRO A 61 31.57 -8.11 8.31
N ILE A 62 30.44 -7.69 8.90
CA ILE A 62 29.31 -8.54 9.29
C ILE A 62 28.30 -8.74 8.14
N ARG A 63 28.78 -9.15 6.95
CA ARG A 63 27.97 -9.13 5.71
C ARG A 63 26.69 -9.95 5.81
N ARG A 64 26.77 -11.16 6.39
CA ARG A 64 25.63 -12.07 6.51
C ARG A 64 24.48 -11.44 7.31
N TYR A 65 24.81 -10.82 8.45
CA TYR A 65 23.79 -10.17 9.28
C TYR A 65 23.26 -8.90 8.61
N GLY A 66 24.12 -8.13 7.92
CA GLY A 66 23.69 -6.98 7.11
C GLY A 66 22.71 -7.37 6.00
N THR A 67 22.97 -8.48 5.30
CA THR A 67 22.07 -9.06 4.29
C THR A 67 20.71 -9.40 4.87
N PHE A 68 20.66 -10.18 5.96
CA PHE A 68 19.39 -10.58 6.56
C PHE A 68 18.63 -9.37 7.11
N PHE A 69 19.30 -8.48 7.83
CA PHE A 69 18.66 -7.32 8.43
C PHE A 69 18.05 -6.39 7.38
N LEU A 70 18.84 -5.97 6.38
CA LEU A 70 18.33 -5.06 5.34
C LEU A 70 17.36 -5.74 4.38
N GLY A 71 17.54 -7.02 4.09
CA GLY A 71 16.57 -7.82 3.34
C GLY A 71 15.21 -7.87 4.04
N THR A 72 15.19 -8.21 5.33
CA THR A 72 13.95 -8.24 6.12
C THR A 72 13.31 -6.87 6.24
N MET A 73 14.08 -5.81 6.51
CA MET A 73 13.55 -4.44 6.56
C MET A 73 12.95 -4.00 5.22
N ALA A 74 13.58 -4.35 4.11
CA ALA A 74 13.06 -4.06 2.77
C ALA A 74 11.74 -4.81 2.48
N VAL A 75 11.62 -6.07 2.90
CA VAL A 75 10.36 -6.84 2.79
C VAL A 75 9.26 -6.20 3.65
N ILE A 76 9.56 -5.83 4.90
CA ILE A 76 8.59 -5.17 5.79
C ILE A 76 8.11 -3.85 5.17
N TYR A 77 9.04 -2.99 4.77
CA TYR A 77 8.72 -1.68 4.19
C TYR A 77 7.86 -1.82 2.92
N SER A 78 8.28 -2.69 2.00
CA SER A 78 7.54 -2.90 0.75
C SER A 78 6.15 -3.50 0.99
N SER A 79 6.00 -4.41 1.96
CA SER A 79 4.68 -4.97 2.33
C SER A 79 3.72 -3.89 2.82
N PHE A 80 4.18 -2.97 3.68
CA PHE A 80 3.36 -1.85 4.13
C PHE A 80 3.03 -0.86 3.01
N SER A 81 4.00 -0.56 2.15
CA SER A 81 3.80 0.33 0.99
C SER A 81 2.73 -0.22 0.06
N VAL A 82 2.81 -1.51 -0.24
CA VAL A 82 1.88 -2.23 -1.11
C VAL A 82 0.49 -2.37 -0.47
N TYR A 83 0.43 -2.68 0.83
CA TYR A 83 -0.84 -2.71 1.58
C TYR A 83 -1.54 -1.35 1.54
N ARG A 84 -0.79 -0.27 1.76
CA ARG A 84 -1.31 1.11 1.68
C ARG A 84 -1.83 1.43 0.28
N GLU A 85 -1.08 1.05 -0.75
CA GLU A 85 -1.48 1.30 -2.14
C GLU A 85 -2.77 0.52 -2.50
N SER A 86 -2.86 -0.76 -2.13
CA SER A 86 -4.09 -1.56 -2.30
C SER A 86 -5.27 -0.96 -1.55
N HIS A 87 -5.06 -0.48 -0.32
CA HIS A 87 -6.08 0.20 0.45
C HIS A 87 -6.59 1.46 -0.28
N PHE A 88 -5.70 2.27 -0.84
CA PHE A 88 -6.07 3.46 -1.58
C PHE A 88 -6.75 3.17 -2.92
N ARG A 89 -6.45 2.05 -3.58
CA ARG A 89 -7.21 1.60 -4.76
C ARG A 89 -8.65 1.23 -4.39
N LEU A 90 -8.87 0.58 -3.24
CA LEU A 90 -10.22 0.23 -2.78
C LEU A 90 -11.06 1.46 -2.38
N VAL A 91 -10.42 2.45 -1.76
CA VAL A 91 -11.05 3.70 -1.30
C VAL A 91 -11.16 4.75 -2.42
N GLY A 92 -10.61 4.49 -3.62
CA GLY A 92 -10.74 5.38 -4.78
C GLY A 92 -9.76 6.57 -4.83
N HIS A 93 -8.67 6.53 -4.05
CA HIS A 93 -7.60 7.54 -4.10
C HIS A 93 -6.52 7.22 -5.14
N ARG A 94 -6.53 6.01 -5.70
CA ARG A 94 -5.58 5.53 -6.71
C ARG A 94 -6.34 4.87 -7.87
N PRO A 95 -5.77 4.85 -9.09
CA PRO A 95 -6.40 4.22 -10.23
C PRO A 95 -6.63 2.73 -9.94
N ASN A 96 -7.87 2.28 -10.13
CA ASN A 96 -8.34 0.96 -9.69
C ASN A 96 -9.18 0.24 -10.77
N LYS A 97 -8.83 0.44 -12.05
CA LYS A 97 -9.62 -0.08 -13.19
C LYS A 97 -9.75 -1.60 -13.17
N ALA A 98 -8.68 -2.32 -12.83
CA ALA A 98 -8.69 -3.78 -12.78
C ALA A 98 -9.52 -4.29 -11.60
N GLU A 99 -9.39 -3.64 -10.45
CA GLU A 99 -10.11 -3.96 -9.22
C GLU A 99 -11.61 -3.68 -9.37
N CYS A 100 -11.98 -2.58 -10.03
CA CYS A 100 -13.37 -2.27 -10.38
C CYS A 100 -13.98 -3.34 -11.29
N ALA A 101 -13.25 -3.81 -12.31
CA ALA A 101 -13.70 -4.88 -13.18
C ALA A 101 -13.93 -6.20 -12.42
N CYS A 102 -13.04 -6.55 -11.48
CA CYS A 102 -13.21 -7.74 -10.63
C CYS A 102 -14.37 -7.60 -9.63
N ALA A 103 -14.67 -6.38 -9.17
CA ALA A 103 -15.75 -6.09 -8.23
C ALA A 103 -17.11 -5.84 -8.89
N GLY A 104 -17.18 -5.76 -10.23
CA GLY A 104 -18.40 -5.41 -10.96
C GLY A 104 -18.82 -3.95 -10.77
N VAL A 105 -17.86 -3.06 -10.49
CA VAL A 105 -18.09 -1.62 -10.35
C VAL A 105 -17.76 -0.92 -11.67
N ASP A 106 -18.69 -0.11 -12.19
CA ASP A 106 -18.46 0.64 -13.42
C ASP A 106 -17.34 1.67 -13.22
N PHE A 107 -16.31 1.56 -14.07
CA PHE A 107 -15.24 2.54 -14.13
C PHE A 107 -15.58 3.58 -15.22
N PRO A 108 -15.77 4.87 -14.87
CA PRO A 108 -16.15 5.88 -15.85
C PRO A 108 -15.03 6.03 -16.88
N THR A 109 -15.31 5.59 -18.11
CA THR A 109 -14.49 5.86 -19.28
C THR A 109 -14.90 7.21 -19.83
N ASN A 110 -14.15 8.26 -19.49
CA ASN A 110 -14.12 9.47 -20.30
C ASN A 110 -13.37 9.19 -21.61
#